data_AF-A0A9Q3Q6E9-F1
#
_entry.id   AF-A0A9Q3Q6E9-F1
#
_cell.length_a   1.000
_cell.length_b   1.000
_cell.length_c   1.000
_cell.angle_alpha   90.00
_cell.angle_beta   90.00
_cell.angle_gamma   90.00
#
_symmetry.space_group_name_H-M   'P 1'
#
loop_
_entity.id
_entity.type
_entity.pdbx_description
1 polymer ?
#
loop_
_entity_poly.entity_id
_entity_poly.type
_entity_poly.pdbx_seq_one_letter_code
_entity_poly.pdbx_strand_id
1 'polypeptide(L)'
;MKDCKDPSLTSKLDEIWKKAYDEGRFHLLDGILYHRTKHKCVMTLTDRTLINTILHECHDSVSAGHLSKDRTLEKVKTCSWWPNWNKDVIEYCQTCDRCQKANRAAGKKFGMMIQIQEPKSPWEIVHMDWVTALPPGGDRSYNACLVLVDRYSKNPMFLPCHKDDTAMDTAIMIWNKVISHTGLFQNIISDRDPKFTSALWTNLHNLFGTKLSFSTAYHPQTDGLAERMIQTLEDMIRRFCAYGLEFKDYDGFTMIGVH
;
A
#
# COMPACT_ATOMS: atom_id res chain seq x y z
N MET A 1 -31.60 -23.85 5.56
CA MET A 1 -32.13 -22.51 5.25
C MET A 1 -32.89 -22.62 3.94
N LYS A 2 -34.16 -22.21 3.91
CA LYS A 2 -35.04 -22.40 2.74
C LYS A 2 -34.71 -21.35 1.68
N ASP A 3 -34.43 -21.81 0.46
CA ASP A 3 -34.40 -20.96 -0.75
C ASP A 3 -35.79 -20.36 -0.97
N CYS A 4 -36.03 -19.16 -0.43
CA CYS A 4 -37.26 -18.42 -0.70
C CYS A 4 -37.02 -17.56 -1.95
N LYS A 5 -37.38 -18.10 -3.11
CA LYS A 5 -37.68 -17.26 -4.27
C LYS A 5 -38.95 -16.47 -3.92
N ASP A 6 -38.80 -15.19 -3.57
CA ASP A 6 -39.93 -14.29 -3.32
C ASP A 6 -40.47 -13.76 -4.66
N PRO A 7 -41.69 -14.16 -5.09
CA PRO A 7 -42.27 -13.72 -6.35
C PRO A 7 -42.54 -12.21 -6.42
N SER A 8 -42.61 -11.53 -5.27
CA SER A 8 -42.90 -10.09 -5.20
C SER A 8 -41.69 -9.24 -5.63
N LEU A 9 -40.46 -9.70 -5.38
CA LEU A 9 -39.24 -9.01 -5.81
C LEU A 9 -38.98 -9.14 -7.31
N THR A 10 -39.26 -10.31 -7.89
CA THR A 10 -39.04 -10.55 -9.31
C THR A 10 -39.83 -9.58 -10.17
N SER A 11 -41.02 -9.16 -9.74
CA SER A 11 -41.85 -8.19 -10.47
C SER A 11 -41.26 -6.78 -10.59
N LYS A 12 -40.38 -6.37 -9.66
CA LYS A 12 -39.80 -5.01 -9.56
C LYS A 12 -38.38 -4.88 -10.11
N LEU A 13 -37.77 -5.98 -10.52
CA LEU A 13 -36.41 -6.04 -11.02
C LEU A 13 -36.39 -5.79 -12.54
N ASP A 14 -35.52 -4.89 -13.02
CA ASP A 14 -35.30 -4.71 -14.46
C ASP A 14 -34.84 -6.04 -15.11
N GLU A 15 -35.03 -6.19 -16.42
CA GLU A 15 -34.76 -7.46 -17.15
C GLU A 15 -33.37 -8.06 -16.87
N ILE A 16 -32.35 -7.21 -16.73
CA ILE A 16 -30.97 -7.63 -16.45
C ILE A 16 -30.88 -8.36 -15.10
N TRP A 17 -31.64 -7.90 -14.11
CA TRP A 17 -31.68 -8.46 -12.77
C TRP A 17 -32.52 -9.73 -12.70
N LYS A 18 -33.65 -9.78 -13.41
CA LYS A 18 -34.50 -10.99 -13.52
C LYS A 18 -33.72 -12.18 -14.06
N LYS A 19 -33.02 -12.01 -15.19
CA LYS A 19 -32.23 -13.09 -15.80
C LYS A 19 -31.20 -13.68 -14.82
N ALA A 20 -30.51 -12.82 -14.09
CA ALA A 20 -29.47 -13.24 -13.17
C ALA A 20 -30.06 -13.88 -11.90
N TYR A 21 -31.23 -13.43 -11.45
CA TYR A 21 -32.01 -14.02 -10.35
C TYR A 21 -32.54 -15.42 -10.69
N ASP A 22 -33.10 -15.60 -11.89
CA ASP A 22 -33.67 -16.87 -12.34
C ASP A 22 -32.61 -17.98 -12.49
N GLU A 23 -31.37 -17.60 -12.82
CA GLU A 23 -30.20 -18.48 -12.85
C GLU A 23 -29.70 -18.91 -11.45
N GLY A 24 -30.39 -18.52 -10.37
CA GLY A 24 -30.06 -18.93 -8.99
C GLY A 24 -28.81 -18.28 -8.42
N ARG A 25 -28.33 -17.18 -9.04
CA ARG A 25 -27.11 -16.47 -8.64
C ARG A 25 -27.33 -15.49 -7.50
N PHE A 26 -28.54 -15.39 -6.94
CA PHE A 26 -28.87 -14.43 -5.89
C PHE A 26 -29.64 -15.04 -4.72
N HIS A 27 -29.41 -14.48 -3.53
CA HIS A 27 -30.09 -14.78 -2.28
C HIS A 27 -30.70 -13.50 -1.73
N LEU A 28 -31.95 -13.56 -1.27
CA LEU A 28 -32.57 -12.45 -0.57
C LEU A 28 -32.52 -12.74 0.93
N LEU A 29 -31.93 -11.81 1.69
CA LEU A 29 -31.87 -11.88 3.15
C LEU A 29 -32.24 -10.51 3.70
N ASP A 30 -33.24 -10.45 4.57
CA ASP A 30 -33.69 -9.22 5.25
C ASP A 30 -33.98 -8.04 4.29
N GLY A 31 -34.53 -8.35 3.11
CA GLY A 31 -34.84 -7.36 2.07
C GLY A 31 -33.63 -6.90 1.25
N ILE A 32 -32.44 -7.42 1.51
CA ILE A 32 -31.20 -7.13 0.77
C ILE A 32 -30.88 -8.31 -0.16
N LEU A 33 -30.56 -7.99 -1.41
CA LEU A 33 -30.17 -8.99 -2.41
C LEU A 33 -28.65 -9.23 -2.32
N TYR A 34 -28.24 -10.48 -2.36
CA TYR A 34 -26.84 -10.91 -2.33
C TYR A 34 -26.53 -11.77 -3.54
N HIS A 35 -25.43 -11.50 -4.22
CA HIS A 35 -24.92 -12.32 -5.31
C HIS A 35 -24.07 -13.46 -4.74
N ARG A 36 -24.44 -14.70 -5.08
CA ARG A 36 -23.74 -15.92 -4.66
C ARG A 36 -22.89 -16.46 -5.79
N THR A 37 -21.62 -16.66 -5.48
CA THR A 37 -20.67 -17.43 -6.29
C THR A 37 -20.37 -18.75 -5.57
N LYS A 38 -19.61 -19.64 -6.22
CA LYS A 38 -19.24 -20.96 -5.65
C LYS A 38 -18.58 -20.86 -4.26
N HIS A 39 -17.90 -19.76 -3.95
CA HIS A 39 -17.10 -19.59 -2.72
C HIS A 39 -17.39 -18.31 -1.93
N LYS A 40 -18.23 -17.39 -2.42
CA LYS A 40 -18.50 -16.09 -1.78
C LYS A 40 -19.94 -15.64 -1.96
N CYS A 41 -20.43 -14.86 -1.02
CA CYS A 41 -21.71 -14.17 -1.08
C CYS A 41 -21.44 -12.68 -0.83
N VAL A 42 -21.83 -11.81 -1.76
CA VAL A 42 -21.55 -10.36 -1.71
C VAL A 42 -22.82 -9.57 -1.94
N MET A 43 -22.90 -8.36 -1.40
CA MET A 43 -24.10 -7.54 -1.48
C MET A 43 -24.36 -7.08 -2.92
N THR A 44 -25.60 -7.15 -3.36
CA THR A 44 -26.00 -6.69 -4.69
C THR A 44 -26.52 -5.26 -4.61
N LEU A 45 -25.92 -4.36 -5.39
CA LEU A 45 -26.29 -2.94 -5.38
C LEU A 45 -27.08 -2.60 -6.64
N THR A 46 -28.29 -2.08 -6.47
CA THR A 46 -29.17 -1.65 -7.58
C THR A 46 -29.19 -0.13 -7.76
N ASP A 47 -28.92 0.63 -6.69
CA ASP A 47 -28.91 2.09 -6.71
C ASP A 47 -27.54 2.65 -7.10
N ARG A 48 -27.53 3.60 -8.06
CA ARG A 48 -26.31 4.27 -8.51
C ARG A 48 -25.66 5.10 -7.41
N THR A 49 -26.42 5.66 -6.48
CA THR A 49 -25.86 6.43 -5.36
C THR A 49 -25.01 5.54 -4.43
N LEU A 50 -25.51 4.33 -4.12
CA LEU A 50 -24.79 3.33 -3.35
C LEU A 50 -23.58 2.78 -4.11
N ILE A 51 -23.71 2.55 -5.42
CA ILE A 51 -22.57 2.15 -6.27
C ILE A 51 -21.45 3.19 -6.19
N ASN A 52 -21.77 4.48 -6.36
CA ASN A 52 -20.78 5.55 -6.26
C ASN A 52 -20.16 5.63 -4.87
N THR A 53 -20.94 5.41 -3.81
CA THR A 53 -20.45 5.37 -2.43
C THR A 53 -19.43 4.24 -2.25
N ILE A 54 -19.72 3.05 -2.77
CA ILE A 54 -18.80 1.91 -2.68
C ILE A 54 -17.56 2.11 -3.55
N LEU A 55 -17.68 2.71 -4.73
CA LEU A 55 -16.53 3.08 -5.55
C LEU A 55 -15.63 4.07 -4.81
N HIS A 56 -16.23 5.08 -4.18
CA HIS A 56 -15.52 6.03 -3.32
C HIS A 56 -14.85 5.34 -2.13
N GLU A 57 -15.55 4.48 -1.40
CA GLU A 57 -14.97 3.76 -0.27
C GLU A 57 -13.85 2.79 -0.67
N CYS A 58 -13.98 2.17 -1.85
CA CYS A 58 -12.99 1.21 -2.36
C CYS A 58 -11.80 1.88 -3.03
N HIS A 59 -11.90 3.14 -3.47
CA HIS A 59 -10.85 3.86 -4.19
C HIS A 59 -10.33 5.10 -3.44
N ASP A 60 -11.23 5.99 -3.02
CA ASP A 60 -10.91 7.30 -2.44
C ASP A 60 -10.78 7.32 -0.92
N SER A 61 -11.34 6.33 -0.21
CA SER A 61 -11.22 6.30 1.25
C SER A 61 -9.76 6.31 1.69
N VAL A 62 -9.52 6.86 2.89
CA VAL A 62 -8.18 6.91 3.51
C VAL A 62 -7.58 5.49 3.60
N SER A 63 -8.42 4.49 3.85
CA SER A 63 -8.03 3.07 3.89
C SER A 63 -7.75 2.44 2.52
N ALA A 64 -8.29 3.02 1.44
CA ALA A 64 -8.16 2.54 0.07
C ALA A 64 -6.98 3.18 -0.67
N GLY A 65 -6.55 4.38 -0.28
CA GLY A 65 -5.28 4.98 -0.69
C GLY A 65 -5.12 5.26 -2.19
N HIS A 66 -6.21 5.34 -2.97
CA HIS A 66 -6.15 5.46 -4.43
C HIS A 66 -5.27 4.39 -5.10
N LEU A 67 -5.34 3.16 -4.58
CA LEU A 67 -4.58 2.03 -5.10
C LEU A 67 -4.93 1.75 -6.58
N SER A 68 -4.06 0.97 -7.23
CA SER A 68 -4.21 0.64 -8.65
C SER A 68 -5.61 0.09 -8.98
N LYS A 69 -6.00 0.24 -10.26
CA LYS A 69 -7.23 -0.36 -10.81
C LYS A 69 -7.42 -1.81 -10.36
N ASP A 70 -6.37 -2.63 -10.40
CA ASP A 70 -6.44 -4.04 -10.05
C ASP A 70 -6.75 -4.28 -8.56
N ARG A 71 -6.20 -3.43 -7.68
CA ARG A 71 -6.49 -3.48 -6.24
C ARG A 71 -7.91 -3.03 -5.96
N THR A 72 -8.36 -1.96 -6.62
CA THR A 72 -9.74 -1.46 -6.50
C THR A 72 -10.74 -2.51 -6.98
N LEU A 73 -10.45 -3.21 -8.09
CA LEU A 73 -11.25 -4.32 -8.60
C LEU A 73 -11.37 -5.47 -7.58
N GLU A 74 -10.26 -5.89 -6.97
CA GLU A 74 -10.31 -6.95 -5.96
C GLU A 74 -11.07 -6.53 -4.70
N LYS A 75 -10.96 -5.27 -4.27
CA LYS A 75 -11.71 -4.76 -3.11
C LYS A 75 -13.22 -4.73 -3.38
N VAL A 76 -13.64 -4.18 -4.52
CA VAL A 76 -15.06 -4.16 -4.93
C VAL A 76 -15.63 -5.58 -5.03
N LYS A 77 -14.90 -6.49 -5.68
CA LYS A 77 -15.26 -7.90 -5.82
C LYS A 77 -15.48 -8.64 -4.49
N THR A 78 -14.86 -8.17 -3.40
CA THR A 78 -15.04 -8.77 -2.06
C THR A 78 -16.24 -8.23 -1.29
N CYS A 79 -16.74 -7.04 -1.60
CA CYS A 79 -17.81 -6.41 -0.84
C CYS A 79 -19.15 -6.36 -1.56
N SER A 80 -19.15 -6.21 -2.89
CA SER A 80 -20.36 -5.88 -3.64
C SER A 80 -20.35 -6.38 -5.08
N TRP A 81 -21.55 -6.42 -5.67
CA TRP A 81 -21.75 -6.81 -7.07
C TRP A 81 -22.89 -6.01 -7.71
N TRP A 82 -22.72 -5.64 -8.97
CA TRP A 82 -23.78 -5.08 -9.83
C TRP A 82 -23.45 -5.36 -11.32
N PRO A 83 -24.41 -5.24 -12.26
CA PRO A 83 -24.15 -5.38 -13.68
C PRO A 83 -23.06 -4.40 -14.14
N ASN A 84 -22.05 -4.91 -14.86
CA ASN A 84 -20.91 -4.13 -15.35
C ASN A 84 -20.04 -3.47 -14.26
N TRP A 85 -20.08 -3.96 -13.00
CA TRP A 85 -19.27 -3.40 -11.90
C TRP A 85 -17.80 -3.26 -12.23
N ASN A 86 -17.23 -4.20 -12.99
CA ASN A 86 -15.86 -4.15 -13.43
C ASN A 86 -15.58 -2.97 -14.37
N LYS A 87 -16.50 -2.64 -15.28
CA LYS A 87 -16.36 -1.49 -16.18
C LYS A 87 -16.44 -0.18 -15.40
N ASP A 88 -17.42 -0.07 -14.50
CA ASP A 88 -17.59 1.11 -13.66
C ASP A 88 -16.35 1.38 -12.79
N VAL A 89 -15.75 0.35 -12.18
CA VAL A 89 -14.51 0.50 -11.42
C VAL A 89 -13.36 1.02 -12.29
N ILE A 90 -13.24 0.51 -13.51
CA ILE A 90 -12.20 0.92 -14.45
C ILE A 90 -12.37 2.38 -14.83
N GLU A 91 -13.58 2.77 -15.22
CA GLU A 91 -13.92 4.13 -15.60
C GLU A 91 -13.72 5.10 -14.44
N TYR A 92 -14.12 4.72 -13.23
CA TYR A 92 -13.92 5.50 -12.01
C TYR A 92 -12.43 5.77 -11.75
N CYS A 93 -11.58 4.74 -11.81
CA CYS A 93 -10.14 4.90 -11.64
C CYS A 93 -9.50 5.74 -12.76
N GLN A 94 -10.01 5.66 -13.98
CA GLN A 94 -9.50 6.41 -15.14
C GLN A 94 -9.92 7.89 -15.12
N THR A 95 -11.09 8.20 -14.57
CA THR A 95 -11.59 9.57 -14.43
C THR A 95 -11.16 10.22 -13.12
N CYS A 96 -10.52 9.46 -12.21
CA CYS A 96 -9.99 9.98 -10.97
C CYS A 96 -8.86 10.99 -11.23
N ASP A 97 -9.19 12.26 -11.02
CA ASP A 97 -8.33 13.42 -11.27
C ASP A 97 -7.00 13.33 -10.48
N ARG A 98 -7.05 12.79 -9.27
CA ARG A 98 -5.90 12.56 -8.39
C ARG A 98 -4.94 11.51 -8.99
N CYS A 99 -5.47 10.39 -9.48
CA CYS A 99 -4.69 9.33 -10.12
C CYS A 99 -4.10 9.77 -11.47
N GLN A 100 -4.86 10.51 -12.28
CA GLN A 100 -4.40 10.97 -13.59
C GLN A 100 -3.28 12.00 -13.49
N LYS A 101 -3.33 12.89 -12.50
CA LYS A 101 -2.25 13.86 -12.21
C LYS A 101 -0.98 13.15 -11.72
N ALA A 102 -1.11 12.10 -10.90
CA ALA A 102 0.03 11.34 -10.38
C ALA A 102 0.71 10.46 -11.44
N ASN A 103 -0.04 9.83 -12.34
CA ASN A 103 0.50 8.86 -13.30
C ASN A 103 1.26 9.47 -14.50
N ARG A 104 1.24 10.80 -14.69
CA ARG A 104 1.94 11.46 -15.81
C ARG A 104 3.49 11.37 -15.73
N ALA A 105 4.06 10.88 -14.63
CA ALA A 105 5.51 10.88 -14.41
C ALA A 105 6.25 9.57 -14.76
N ALA A 106 5.58 8.43 -14.99
CA ALA A 106 6.27 7.13 -15.03
C ALA A 106 6.52 6.59 -16.45
N GLY A 107 7.62 7.01 -17.08
CA GLY A 107 8.18 6.32 -18.24
C GLY A 107 8.90 5.03 -17.82
N LYS A 108 8.48 3.85 -18.33
CA LYS A 108 9.15 2.57 -18.05
C LYS A 108 10.50 2.46 -18.76
N LYS A 109 11.53 1.94 -18.07
CA LYS A 109 12.80 1.50 -18.67
C LYS A 109 13.18 0.10 -18.16
N PHE A 110 13.60 -0.77 -19.07
CA PHE A 110 14.07 -2.14 -18.84
C PHE A 110 15.60 -2.15 -18.64
N GLY A 111 16.11 -2.89 -17.67
CA GLY A 111 17.55 -3.08 -17.41
C GLY A 111 17.83 -4.39 -16.67
N MET A 112 18.99 -5.02 -16.94
CA MET A 112 19.36 -6.41 -16.62
C MET A 112 19.16 -6.85 -15.15
N MET A 113 18.76 -8.11 -14.97
CA MET A 113 18.48 -8.78 -13.70
C MET A 113 19.75 -9.03 -12.86
N ILE A 114 19.81 -8.46 -11.64
CA ILE A 114 20.68 -8.98 -10.57
C ILE A 114 19.82 -9.86 -9.66
N GLN A 115 20.01 -11.17 -9.70
CA GLN A 115 19.21 -12.10 -8.91
C GLN A 115 19.62 -12.04 -7.42
N ILE A 116 18.88 -11.26 -6.64
CA ILE A 116 19.02 -11.24 -5.18
C ILE A 116 18.35 -12.50 -4.63
N GLN A 117 19.13 -13.35 -3.94
CA GLN A 117 18.64 -14.59 -3.34
C GLN A 117 17.43 -14.31 -2.44
N GLU A 118 16.40 -15.16 -2.51
CA GLU A 118 15.24 -15.04 -1.63
C GLU A 118 15.65 -15.25 -0.17
N PRO A 119 15.24 -14.35 0.75
CA PRO A 119 15.56 -14.49 2.16
C PRO A 119 14.87 -15.74 2.73
N LYS A 120 15.53 -16.42 3.67
CA LYS A 120 15.00 -17.62 4.32
C LYS A 120 14.33 -17.30 5.65
N SER A 121 14.65 -16.15 6.22
CA SER A 121 14.14 -15.68 7.51
C SER A 121 13.79 -14.18 7.48
N PRO A 122 12.87 -13.73 8.36
CA PRO A 122 12.61 -12.30 8.55
C PRO A 122 13.88 -11.52 8.84
N TRP A 123 13.98 -10.31 8.30
CA TRP A 123 15.09 -9.35 8.53
C TRP A 123 16.46 -9.79 8.00
N GLU A 124 16.53 -10.88 7.23
CA GLU A 124 17.78 -11.32 6.61
C GLU A 124 18.24 -10.35 5.51
N ILE A 125 17.29 -9.88 4.71
CA ILE A 125 17.51 -8.94 3.61
C ILE A 125 16.55 -7.77 3.80
N VAL A 126 17.10 -6.57 3.92
CA VAL A 126 16.32 -5.35 4.13
C VAL A 126 16.55 -4.36 2.99
N HIS A 127 15.48 -3.70 2.58
CA HIS A 127 15.56 -2.55 1.67
C HIS A 127 15.47 -1.26 2.47
N MET A 128 16.30 -0.28 2.16
CA MET A 128 16.37 0.99 2.87
C MET A 128 16.31 2.15 1.88
N ASP A 129 15.45 3.13 2.16
CA ASP A 129 15.33 4.33 1.33
C ASP A 129 14.94 5.57 2.16
N TRP A 130 15.37 6.74 1.68
CA TRP A 130 15.14 8.02 2.36
C TRP A 130 13.99 8.80 1.75
N VAL A 131 12.94 9.00 2.54
CA VAL A 131 11.92 9.99 2.23
C VAL A 131 12.34 11.33 2.81
N THR A 132 12.95 12.17 1.95
CA THR A 132 13.40 13.52 2.33
C THR A 132 12.45 14.61 1.87
N ALA A 133 12.71 15.84 2.35
CA ALA A 133 11.92 17.05 2.03
C ALA A 133 10.46 16.95 2.46
N LEU A 134 10.23 16.36 3.64
CA LEU A 134 8.93 16.38 4.30
C LEU A 134 8.77 17.72 5.04
N PRO A 135 7.55 18.27 5.12
CA PRO A 135 7.25 19.35 6.05
C PRO A 135 7.67 18.94 7.47
N PRO A 136 8.38 19.80 8.22
CA PRO A 136 8.74 19.52 9.60
C PRO A 136 7.49 19.22 10.44
N GLY A 137 7.48 18.11 11.18
CA GLY A 137 6.32 17.67 11.94
C GLY A 137 6.66 17.10 13.33
N GLY A 138 5.68 17.17 14.24
CA GLY A 138 5.77 16.71 15.63
C GLY A 138 6.67 17.56 16.53
N ASP A 139 6.73 17.21 17.82
CA ASP A 139 7.48 17.96 18.84
C ASP A 139 8.99 18.08 18.54
N ARG A 140 9.53 17.15 17.76
CA ARG A 140 10.95 17.10 17.37
C ARG A 140 11.23 17.68 15.99
N SER A 141 10.21 18.17 15.29
CA SER A 141 10.32 18.80 13.97
C SER A 141 11.08 17.94 12.95
N TYR A 142 10.79 16.65 12.90
CA TYR A 142 11.39 15.74 11.92
C TYR A 142 10.98 16.13 10.50
N ASN A 143 11.93 16.11 9.57
CA ASN A 143 11.75 16.56 8.18
C ASN A 143 12.17 15.52 7.14
N ALA A 144 12.53 14.32 7.60
CA ALA A 144 12.82 13.17 6.78
C ALA A 144 12.38 11.87 7.51
N CYS A 145 12.30 10.78 6.76
CA CYS A 145 12.03 9.45 7.29
C CYS A 145 12.90 8.43 6.56
N LEU A 146 13.58 7.57 7.31
CA LEU A 146 14.19 6.36 6.77
C LEU A 146 13.15 5.25 6.74
N VAL A 147 12.91 4.68 5.57
CA VAL A 147 12.01 3.55 5.37
C VAL A 147 12.86 2.29 5.28
N LEU A 148 12.57 1.29 6.11
CA LEU A 148 13.16 -0.04 6.03
C LEU A 148 12.05 -1.03 5.67
N VAL A 149 12.28 -1.93 4.73
CA VAL A 149 11.32 -2.98 4.37
C VAL A 149 12.00 -4.33 4.41
N ASP A 150 11.50 -5.22 5.27
CA ASP A 150 11.94 -6.62 5.28
C ASP A 150 11.50 -7.33 4.00
N ARG A 151 12.46 -7.89 3.26
CA ARG A 151 12.17 -8.60 2.01
C ARG A 151 11.39 -9.89 2.25
N TYR A 152 11.51 -10.54 3.41
CA TYR A 152 10.80 -11.79 3.70
C TYR A 152 9.32 -11.53 4.01
N SER A 153 9.05 -10.79 5.09
CA SER A 153 7.68 -10.56 5.58
C SER A 153 6.94 -9.44 4.87
N LYS A 154 7.65 -8.58 4.13
CA LYS A 154 7.13 -7.32 3.57
C LYS A 154 6.68 -6.34 4.66
N ASN A 155 7.20 -6.46 5.87
CA ASN A 155 6.89 -5.51 6.94
C ASN A 155 7.76 -4.25 6.81
N PRO A 156 7.16 -3.05 6.74
CA PRO A 156 7.89 -1.80 6.77
C PRO A 156 8.15 -1.31 8.20
N MET A 157 9.25 -0.60 8.38
CA MET A 157 9.55 0.24 9.53
C MET A 157 9.86 1.65 9.06
N PHE A 158 9.35 2.63 9.80
CA PHE A 158 9.54 4.04 9.54
C PHE A 158 10.33 4.64 10.70
N LEU A 159 11.46 5.27 10.39
CA LEU A 159 12.28 5.95 11.38
C LEU A 159 12.30 7.45 11.06
N PRO A 160 11.48 8.26 11.76
CA PRO A 160 11.51 9.71 11.63
C PRO A 160 12.88 10.26 12.03
N CYS A 161 13.40 11.19 11.22
CA CYS A 161 14.76 11.68 11.36
C CYS A 161 14.89 13.09 10.75
N HIS A 162 16.11 13.64 10.77
CA HIS A 162 16.42 14.87 10.09
C HIS A 162 17.18 14.59 8.79
N LYS A 163 16.90 15.37 7.75
CA LYS A 163 17.59 15.26 6.45
C LYS A 163 19.10 15.37 6.61
N ASP A 164 19.53 16.24 7.51
CA ASP A 164 20.92 16.60 7.75
C ASP A 164 21.60 15.70 8.80
N ASP A 165 20.91 14.64 9.28
CA ASP A 165 21.51 13.62 10.13
C ASP A 165 22.75 13.03 9.48
N THR A 166 23.79 12.78 10.27
CA THR A 166 25.02 12.19 9.77
C THR A 166 24.87 10.67 9.57
N ALA A 167 25.86 10.05 8.92
CA ALA A 167 25.94 8.60 8.86
C ALA A 167 26.06 7.96 10.26
N MET A 168 26.68 8.67 11.21
CA MET A 168 26.80 8.21 12.60
C MET A 168 25.43 8.24 13.31
N ASP A 169 24.68 9.33 13.16
CA ASP A 169 23.33 9.45 13.72
C ASP A 169 22.41 8.36 13.16
N THR A 170 22.50 8.13 11.86
CA THR A 170 21.77 7.05 11.17
C THR A 170 22.12 5.67 11.74
N ALA A 171 23.39 5.37 11.92
CA ALA A 171 23.85 4.09 12.47
C ALA A 171 23.35 3.88 13.91
N ILE A 172 23.45 4.92 14.76
CA ILE A 172 22.96 4.88 16.15
C ILE A 172 21.45 4.68 16.18
N MET A 173 20.70 5.39 15.34
CA MET A 173 19.25 5.27 15.24
C MET A 173 18.84 3.83 14.88
N ILE A 174 19.46 3.25 13.85
CA ILE A 174 19.15 1.88 13.40
C ILE A 174 19.53 0.86 14.47
N TRP A 175 20.67 1.03 15.12
CA TRP A 175 21.10 0.16 16.22
C TRP A 175 20.06 0.13 17.35
N ASN A 176 19.66 1.31 17.83
CA ASN A 176 18.78 1.45 18.97
C ASN A 176 17.32 1.10 18.69
N LYS A 177 16.86 1.30 17.44
CA LYS A 177 15.44 1.16 17.09
C LYS A 177 15.15 -0.15 16.35
N VAL A 178 16.10 -0.68 15.61
CA VAL A 178 15.87 -1.82 14.72
C VAL A 178 16.66 -3.03 15.16
N ILE A 179 17.99 -2.93 15.20
CA ILE A 179 18.87 -4.09 15.45
C ILE A 179 18.60 -4.74 16.81
N SER A 180 18.23 -3.95 17.83
CA SER A 180 17.84 -4.46 19.15
C SER A 180 16.64 -5.42 19.13
N HIS A 181 15.77 -5.32 18.13
CA HIS A 181 14.55 -6.13 17.99
C HIS A 181 14.67 -7.20 16.90
N THR A 182 15.41 -6.91 15.83
CA THR A 182 15.49 -7.76 14.63
C THR A 182 16.74 -8.62 14.59
N GLY A 183 17.81 -8.21 15.28
CA GLY A 183 19.17 -8.70 15.03
C GLY A 183 19.82 -8.05 13.81
N LEU A 184 21.04 -8.49 13.49
CA LEU A 184 21.83 -7.98 12.37
C LEU A 184 21.30 -8.49 11.02
N PHE A 185 21.27 -7.60 10.04
CA PHE A 185 20.92 -7.95 8.67
C PHE A 185 22.07 -8.69 7.98
N GLN A 186 21.75 -9.64 7.10
CA GLN A 186 22.77 -10.27 6.24
C GLN A 186 23.04 -9.43 4.99
N ASN A 187 22.02 -8.76 4.45
CA ASN A 187 22.17 -7.88 3.30
C ASN A 187 21.29 -6.64 3.42
N ILE A 188 21.88 -5.48 3.17
CA ILE A 188 21.19 -4.20 3.06
C ILE A 188 21.17 -3.79 1.59
N ILE A 189 19.99 -3.50 1.08
CA ILE A 189 19.77 -2.98 -0.26
C ILE A 189 19.33 -1.54 -0.12
N SER A 190 20.11 -0.60 -0.67
CA SER A 190 19.85 0.83 -0.56
C SER A 190 20.22 1.56 -1.83
N ASP A 191 19.79 2.80 -1.97
CA ASP A 191 20.36 3.70 -2.97
C ASP A 191 21.81 4.09 -2.63
N ARG A 192 22.37 5.02 -3.40
CA ARG A 192 23.72 5.54 -3.21
C ARG A 192 23.76 6.84 -2.41
N ASP A 193 22.82 7.04 -1.48
CA ASP A 193 22.86 8.18 -0.58
C ASP A 193 24.25 8.28 0.11
N PRO A 194 24.82 9.49 0.26
CA PRO A 194 26.12 9.70 0.90
C PRO A 194 26.25 9.05 2.29
N LYS A 195 25.15 8.92 3.03
CA LYS A 195 25.14 8.25 4.35
C LYS A 195 25.46 6.77 4.23
N PHE A 196 24.84 6.07 3.27
CA PHE A 196 25.04 4.64 3.04
C PHE A 196 26.35 4.31 2.33
N THR A 197 26.94 5.27 1.62
CA THR A 197 28.24 5.11 0.95
C THR A 197 29.41 5.66 1.77
N SER A 198 29.15 6.22 2.96
CA SER A 198 30.17 6.77 3.84
C SER A 198 31.14 5.71 4.38
N ALA A 199 32.37 6.11 4.65
CA ALA A 199 33.39 5.23 5.24
C ALA A 199 32.94 4.62 6.58
N LEU A 200 32.21 5.40 7.39
CA LEU A 200 31.65 4.92 8.65
C LEU A 200 30.66 3.77 8.40
N TRP A 201 29.70 3.97 7.50
CA TRP A 201 28.68 2.96 7.20
C TRP A 201 29.28 1.69 6.60
N THR A 202 30.17 1.84 5.62
CA THR A 202 30.83 0.69 4.98
C THR A 202 31.69 -0.09 5.97
N ASN A 203 32.46 0.58 6.82
CA ASN A 203 33.32 -0.08 7.81
C ASN A 203 32.50 -0.76 8.90
N LEU A 204 31.42 -0.12 9.37
CA LEU A 204 30.52 -0.68 10.37
C LEU A 204 29.89 -2.00 9.88
N HIS A 205 29.32 -2.00 8.67
CA HIS A 205 28.68 -3.20 8.13
C HIS A 205 29.68 -4.28 7.71
N ASN A 206 30.90 -3.91 7.30
CA ASN A 206 31.99 -4.87 7.13
C ASN A 206 32.34 -5.57 8.45
N LEU A 207 32.36 -4.87 9.58
CA LEU A 207 32.60 -5.47 10.90
C LEU A 207 31.46 -6.41 11.32
N PHE A 208 30.21 -6.08 10.98
CA PHE A 208 29.06 -6.93 11.25
C PHE A 208 28.92 -8.12 10.30
N GLY A 209 29.71 -8.18 9.23
CA GLY A 209 29.54 -9.17 8.16
C GLY A 209 28.27 -8.96 7.33
N THR A 210 27.66 -7.77 7.41
CA THR A 210 26.50 -7.40 6.60
C THR A 210 26.96 -6.98 5.22
N LYS A 211 26.40 -7.60 4.18
CA LYS A 211 26.64 -7.19 2.79
C LYS A 211 25.89 -5.90 2.48
N LEU A 212 26.56 -4.95 1.82
CA LEU A 212 25.94 -3.75 1.27
C LEU A 212 25.74 -3.91 -0.23
N SER A 213 24.50 -3.77 -0.68
CA SER A 213 24.10 -3.89 -2.08
C SER A 213 23.47 -2.57 -2.54
N PHE A 214 24.23 -1.75 -3.24
CA PHE A 214 23.73 -0.45 -3.72
C PHE A 214 22.96 -0.62 -5.03
N SER A 215 21.72 -0.15 -5.06
CA SER A 215 20.95 -0.02 -6.30
C SER A 215 21.67 0.96 -7.22
N THR A 216 21.69 0.66 -8.51
CA THR A 216 22.03 1.68 -9.51
C THR A 216 20.73 2.30 -9.99
N ALA A 217 20.79 3.53 -10.53
CA ALA A 217 19.63 4.25 -11.04
C ALA A 217 18.82 3.53 -12.15
N TYR A 218 19.16 2.28 -12.50
CA TYR A 218 18.65 1.53 -13.64
C TYR A 218 18.58 0.00 -13.43
N HIS A 219 18.18 -0.53 -12.26
CA HIS A 219 18.11 -2.01 -12.06
C HIS A 219 16.73 -2.58 -11.61
N PRO A 220 15.63 -2.42 -12.40
CA PRO A 220 14.27 -2.70 -11.94
C PRO A 220 13.76 -4.14 -12.19
N GLN A 221 14.59 -5.18 -12.28
CA GLN A 221 14.11 -6.47 -12.82
C GLN A 221 13.95 -7.65 -11.85
N THR A 222 14.51 -7.59 -10.64
CA THR A 222 14.44 -8.71 -9.68
C THR A 222 13.96 -8.28 -8.29
N ASP A 223 13.76 -6.98 -8.12
CA ASP A 223 13.40 -6.36 -6.84
C ASP A 223 12.08 -5.58 -6.88
N GLY A 224 11.37 -5.67 -8.01
CA GLY A 224 10.21 -4.82 -8.31
C GLY A 224 9.03 -4.95 -7.34
N LEU A 225 9.02 -5.90 -6.40
CA LEU A 225 8.00 -5.94 -5.33
C LEU A 225 8.40 -5.10 -4.12
N ALA A 226 9.65 -5.20 -3.66
CA ALA A 226 10.15 -4.38 -2.56
C ALA A 226 10.34 -2.93 -3.01
N GLU A 227 10.86 -2.71 -4.23
CA GLU A 227 10.95 -1.38 -4.84
C GLU A 227 9.57 -0.73 -4.99
N ARG A 228 8.57 -1.46 -5.52
CA ARG A 228 7.19 -0.94 -5.61
C ARG A 228 6.59 -0.67 -4.24
N MET A 229 6.91 -1.50 -3.25
CA MET A 229 6.43 -1.29 -1.89
C MET A 229 7.03 -0.03 -1.28
N ILE A 230 8.35 0.16 -1.38
CA ILE A 230 9.02 1.39 -0.95
C ILE A 230 8.41 2.58 -1.65
N GLN A 231 8.33 2.59 -2.98
CA GLN A 231 7.71 3.69 -3.73
C GLN A 231 6.28 4.00 -3.27
N THR A 232 5.47 2.97 -3.01
CA THR A 232 4.11 3.15 -2.49
C THR A 232 4.12 3.79 -1.11
N LEU A 233 5.05 3.39 -0.24
CA LEU A 233 5.22 3.93 1.11
C LEU A 233 5.78 5.36 1.08
N GLU A 234 6.70 5.67 0.18
CA GLU A 234 7.20 7.04 0.00
C GLU A 234 6.08 7.98 -0.43
N ASP A 235 5.34 7.59 -1.47
CA ASP A 235 4.17 8.33 -1.95
C ASP A 235 3.15 8.53 -0.83
N MET A 236 2.92 7.49 -0.04
CA MET A 236 2.04 7.51 1.11
C MET A 236 2.52 8.55 2.14
N ILE A 237 3.78 8.50 2.57
CA ILE A 237 4.35 9.46 3.54
C ILE A 237 4.29 10.89 3.01
N ARG A 238 4.67 11.12 1.75
CA ARG A 238 4.65 12.46 1.13
C ARG A 238 3.24 13.02 1.09
N ARG A 239 2.24 12.20 0.75
CA ARG A 239 0.83 12.62 0.76
C ARG A 239 0.36 12.92 2.18
N PHE A 240 0.65 12.05 3.16
CA PHE A 240 0.24 12.29 4.54
C PHE A 240 0.85 13.57 5.13
N CYS A 241 2.14 13.82 4.91
CA CYS A 241 2.81 14.99 5.43
C CYS A 241 2.40 16.29 4.70
N ALA A 242 2.13 16.24 3.39
CA ALA A 242 1.71 17.41 2.62
C ALA A 242 0.27 17.88 2.94
N TYR A 243 -0.60 16.97 3.43
CA TYR A 243 -1.99 17.27 3.77
C TYR A 243 -2.26 17.32 5.28
N GLY A 244 -1.21 17.41 6.11
CA GLY A 244 -1.34 17.70 7.55
C GLY A 244 -1.97 16.58 8.37
N LEU A 245 -1.83 15.32 7.96
CA LEU A 245 -2.23 14.20 8.81
C LEU A 245 -1.08 13.87 9.76
N GLU A 246 -1.28 14.18 11.04
CA GLU A 246 -0.31 13.91 12.10
C GLU A 246 -0.10 12.41 12.28
N PHE A 247 1.16 11.97 12.18
CA PHE A 247 1.58 10.66 12.62
C PHE A 247 1.79 10.71 14.14
N LYS A 248 0.97 9.96 14.88
CA LYS A 248 1.25 9.66 16.29
C LYS A 248 2.31 8.56 16.35
N ASP A 249 3.37 8.84 17.09
CA ASP A 249 4.29 7.80 17.56
C ASP A 249 3.54 6.79 18.42
N TYR A 250 3.80 5.52 18.12
CA TYR A 250 3.51 4.29 18.85
C TYR A 250 2.14 4.19 19.56
N ASP A 251 1.33 3.30 19.01
CA ASP A 251 0.00 2.86 19.46
C ASP A 251 -1.18 3.72 19.00
N GLY A 252 -1.74 3.34 17.84
CA GLY A 252 -3.19 3.37 17.57
C GLY A 252 -3.92 4.73 17.62
N PHE A 253 -4.53 5.10 16.50
CA PHE A 253 -5.60 6.10 16.33
C PHE A 253 -6.01 6.95 17.56
N THR A 254 -5.74 8.28 17.56
CA THR A 254 -6.80 9.27 17.88
C THR A 254 -6.45 10.72 17.52
N MET A 255 -7.49 11.38 17.02
CA MET A 255 -7.83 12.81 16.94
C MET A 255 -7.08 13.80 17.85
N ILE A 256 -6.79 14.98 17.30
CA ILE A 256 -6.60 16.21 18.09
C ILE A 256 -7.96 16.84 18.33
N GLY A 257 -8.34 16.92 19.59
CA GLY A 257 -9.31 17.90 20.06
C GLY A 257 -8.64 19.27 20.07
N VAL A 258 -9.21 20.18 19.30
CA VAL A 258 -8.96 21.62 19.31
C VAL A 258 -9.00 22.14 20.75
N HIS A 259 -7.94 22.84 21.18
CA HIS A 259 -8.01 24.12 21.92
C HIS A 259 -6.64 24.82 21.92
#